data_AF-A0A2S5KQR8-F1
#
_entry.id   AF-A0A2S5KQR8-F1
#
_cell.length_a   1.000
_cell.length_b   1.000
_cell.length_c   1.000
_cell.angle_alpha   90.00
_cell.angle_beta   90.00
_cell.angle_gamma   90.00
#
_symmetry.space_group_name_H-M   'P 1'
#
loop_
_entity.id
_entity.type
_entity.pdbx_description
1 polymer ?
#
loop_
_entity_poly.entity_id
_entity_poly.type
_entity_poly.pdbx_seq_one_letter_code
_entity_poly.pdbx_strand_id
1 'polypeptide(L)'
;MEFMLNPEDKYALQQQFRRAVSFNDRLAEAEAAHKHASEGRWWIMGIIAVLFAFHSDVFLGMSLAFFFVHFFVLFREKMALGRLRERKTEIDWWFHRKGLNVVGLQLFSERDARRSTPLDPFNDVHYSA
;
A
#
# COMPACT_ATOMS: atom_id res chain seq x y z
N MET A 1 -30.59 -11.37 12.12
CA MET A 1 -30.24 -10.21 12.95
C MET A 1 -29.33 -9.33 12.12
N GLU A 2 -29.77 -8.12 11.83
CA GLU A 2 -28.93 -7.12 11.16
C GLU A 2 -27.77 -6.75 12.10
N PHE A 3 -26.55 -6.73 11.57
CA PHE A 3 -25.39 -6.32 12.35
C PHE A 3 -25.45 -4.80 12.55
N MET A 4 -25.48 -4.33 13.80
CA MET A 4 -25.46 -2.91 14.14
C MET A 4 -24.11 -2.52 14.74
N LEU A 5 -23.68 -1.31 14.41
CA LEU A 5 -22.46 -0.69 14.89
C LEU A 5 -22.67 -0.12 16.30
N ASN A 6 -21.61 -0.15 17.12
CA ASN A 6 -21.62 0.46 18.45
C ASN A 6 -21.57 2.01 18.33
N PRO A 7 -22.53 2.76 18.89
CA PRO A 7 -22.54 4.23 18.87
C PRO A 7 -21.30 4.86 19.50
N GLU A 8 -20.76 4.24 20.56
CA GLU A 8 -19.58 4.75 21.27
C GLU A 8 -18.33 4.81 20.36
N ASP A 9 -18.26 3.90 19.38
CA ASP A 9 -17.16 3.79 18.44
C ASP A 9 -17.35 4.66 17.18
N LYS A 10 -18.49 5.35 17.03
CA LYS A 10 -18.86 6.06 15.79
C LYS A 10 -17.78 7.00 15.29
N TYR A 11 -17.28 7.88 16.15
CA TYR A 11 -16.25 8.85 15.77
C TYR A 11 -14.94 8.17 15.36
N ALA A 12 -14.50 7.18 16.13
CA ALA A 12 -13.28 6.42 15.84
C ALA A 12 -13.41 5.65 14.52
N LEU A 13 -14.56 5.03 14.27
CA LEU A 13 -14.86 4.31 13.04
C LEU A 13 -14.82 5.22 11.82
N GLN A 14 -15.50 6.37 11.88
CA GLN A 14 -15.49 7.36 10.81
C GLN A 14 -14.07 7.87 10.51
N GLN A 15 -13.28 8.13 11.54
CA GLN A 15 -11.91 8.60 11.38
C GLN A 15 -11.02 7.53 10.74
N GLN A 16 -11.09 6.28 11.22
CA GLN A 16 -10.32 5.17 10.67
C GLN A 16 -10.75 4.82 9.25
N PHE A 17 -12.05 4.91 8.95
CA PHE A 17 -12.58 4.67 7.60
C PHE A 17 -12.05 5.69 6.59
N ARG A 18 -12.03 6.99 6.96
CA ARG A 18 -11.40 8.03 6.11
C ARG A 18 -9.92 7.75 5.88
N ARG A 19 -9.19 7.32 6.93
CA ARG A 19 -7.78 6.93 6.78
C ARG A 19 -7.65 5.77 5.81
N ALA A 20 -8.42 4.69 6.00
CA ALA A 20 -8.39 3.50 5.15
C ALA A 20 -8.61 3.84 3.66
N VAL A 21 -9.64 4.66 3.37
CA VAL A 21 -9.92 5.15 2.02
C VAL A 21 -8.73 5.91 1.45
N SER A 22 -8.19 6.90 2.18
CA SER A 22 -7.03 7.68 1.72
C SER A 22 -5.76 6.84 1.51
N PHE A 23 -5.62 5.72 2.23
CA PHE A 23 -4.48 4.82 2.10
C PHE A 23 -4.56 3.97 0.83
N ASN A 24 -5.76 3.68 0.32
CA ASN A 24 -5.89 2.90 -0.91
C ASN A 24 -5.29 3.64 -2.11
N ASP A 25 -5.57 4.94 -2.24
CA ASP A 25 -5.02 5.75 -3.33
C ASP A 25 -3.49 5.85 -3.23
N ARG A 26 -2.97 6.13 -2.03
CA ARG A 26 -1.51 6.20 -1.77
C ARG A 26 -0.80 4.87 -2.02
N LEU A 27 -1.46 3.76 -1.72
CA LEU A 27 -0.91 2.44 -1.95
C LEU A 27 -0.88 2.13 -3.45
N ALA A 28 -1.93 2.46 -4.18
CA ALA A 28 -1.97 2.33 -5.65
C ALA A 28 -0.86 3.16 -6.32
N GLU A 29 -0.65 4.41 -5.88
CA GLU A 29 0.45 5.25 -6.35
C GLU A 29 1.83 4.63 -6.06
N ALA A 30 2.05 4.12 -4.84
CA ALA A 30 3.31 3.49 -4.48
C ALA A 30 3.56 2.17 -5.22
N GLU A 31 2.52 1.40 -5.51
CA GLU A 31 2.62 0.20 -6.35
C GLU A 31 2.98 0.55 -7.80
N ALA A 32 2.36 1.59 -8.35
CA ALA A 32 2.72 2.10 -9.67
C ALA A 32 4.17 2.62 -9.72
N ALA A 33 4.61 3.34 -8.70
CA ALA A 33 5.99 3.84 -8.60
C ALA A 33 7.00 2.68 -8.49
N HIS A 34 6.70 1.66 -7.66
CA HIS A 34 7.55 0.48 -7.56
C HIS A 34 7.61 -0.31 -8.87
N LYS A 35 6.46 -0.48 -9.55
CA LYS A 35 6.40 -1.12 -10.87
C LYS A 35 7.26 -0.37 -11.88
N HIS A 36 7.11 0.96 -11.97
CA HIS A 36 7.91 1.79 -12.85
C HIS A 36 9.41 1.70 -12.53
N ALA A 37 9.78 1.69 -11.25
CA ALA A 37 11.18 1.49 -10.83
C ALA A 37 11.71 0.10 -11.23
N SER A 38 10.89 -0.94 -11.13
CA SER A 38 11.26 -2.32 -11.51
C SER A 38 11.38 -2.51 -13.03
N GLU A 39 10.61 -1.76 -13.82
CA GLU A 39 10.69 -1.74 -15.28
C GLU A 39 11.87 -0.88 -15.79
N GLY A 40 12.44 -0.06 -14.91
CA GLY A 40 13.58 0.80 -15.22
C GLY A 40 14.79 0.02 -15.73
N ARG A 41 15.37 0.48 -16.85
CA ARG A 41 16.45 -0.23 -17.57
C ARG A 41 17.85 0.34 -17.33
N TRP A 42 18.04 1.12 -16.27
CA TRP A 42 19.33 1.73 -15.92
C TRP A 42 20.46 0.70 -15.73
N TRP A 43 20.12 -0.52 -15.29
CA TRP A 43 21.06 -1.63 -15.18
C TRP A 43 21.70 -2.02 -16.53
N ILE A 44 21.03 -1.77 -17.66
CA ILE A 44 21.58 -2.06 -19.00
C ILE A 44 22.81 -1.20 -19.27
N MET A 45 22.77 0.09 -18.92
CA MET A 45 23.93 0.98 -19.07
C MET A 45 25.09 0.54 -18.15
N GLY A 46 24.77 0.01 -16.97
CA GLY A 46 25.74 -0.64 -16.10
C GLY A 46 26.42 -1.82 -16.77
N ILE A 47 25.66 -2.74 -17.37
CA ILE A 47 26.21 -3.88 -18.12
C ILE A 47 27.07 -3.43 -19.29
N ILE A 48 26.59 -2.46 -20.08
CA ILE A 48 27.38 -1.92 -21.21
C ILE A 48 28.72 -1.41 -20.69
N ALA A 49 28.73 -0.65 -19.58
CA ALA A 49 29.97 -0.19 -18.97
C ALA A 49 30.86 -1.35 -18.48
N VAL A 50 30.30 -2.44 -17.92
CA VAL A 50 31.10 -3.64 -17.57
C VAL A 50 31.81 -4.23 -18.79
N LEU A 51 31.17 -4.28 -19.96
CA LEU A 51 31.79 -4.80 -21.18
C LEU A 51 33.04 -4.02 -21.59
N PHE A 52 33.06 -2.70 -21.33
CA PHE A 52 34.20 -1.84 -21.58
C PHE A 52 35.21 -1.77 -20.40
N ALA A 53 34.89 -2.38 -19.25
CA ALA A 53 35.74 -2.36 -18.07
C ALA A 53 37.10 -3.05 -18.29
N PHE A 54 37.19 -3.99 -19.24
CA PHE A 54 38.47 -4.61 -19.62
C PHE A 54 39.50 -3.63 -20.19
N HIS A 55 39.08 -2.42 -20.62
CA HIS A 55 39.96 -1.42 -21.23
C HIS A 55 40.26 -0.22 -20.31
N SER A 56 39.48 0.00 -19.24
CA SER A 56 39.74 1.09 -18.30
C SER A 56 38.94 0.94 -17.00
N ASP A 57 39.60 1.20 -15.87
CA ASP A 57 39.00 1.26 -14.53
C ASP A 57 37.87 2.31 -14.42
N VAL A 58 37.88 3.32 -15.29
CA VAL A 58 36.82 4.35 -15.34
C VAL A 58 35.46 3.71 -15.66
N PHE A 59 35.43 2.71 -16.55
CA PHE A 59 34.20 2.00 -16.89
C PHE A 59 33.70 1.10 -15.75
N LEU A 60 34.60 0.57 -14.92
CA LEU A 60 34.22 -0.16 -13.72
C LEU A 60 33.48 0.75 -12.73
N GLY A 61 34.00 1.96 -12.50
CA GLY A 61 33.36 2.97 -11.65
C GLY A 61 32.00 3.44 -12.18
N MET A 62 31.91 3.68 -13.49
CA MET A 62 30.63 4.06 -14.13
C MET A 62 29.59 2.95 -14.03
N SER A 63 29.98 1.71 -14.29
CA SER A 63 29.11 0.54 -14.13
C SER A 63 28.54 0.47 -12.72
N LEU A 64 29.42 0.58 -11.71
CA LEU A 64 29.04 0.55 -10.31
C LEU A 64 28.03 1.66 -10.00
N ALA A 65 28.25 2.89 -10.50
CA ALA A 65 27.32 4.00 -10.32
C ALA A 65 25.93 3.70 -10.92
N PHE A 66 25.86 3.16 -12.14
CA PHE A 66 24.59 2.79 -12.77
C PHE A 66 23.83 1.70 -12.00
N PHE A 67 24.55 0.67 -11.52
CA PHE A 67 23.95 -0.35 -10.68
C PHE A 67 23.47 0.23 -9.35
N PHE A 68 24.28 1.06 -8.68
CA PHE A 68 23.87 1.71 -7.44
C PHE A 68 22.61 2.54 -7.62
N VAL A 69 22.55 3.38 -8.65
CA VAL A 69 21.35 4.21 -8.92
C VAL A 69 20.13 3.32 -9.17
N HIS A 70 20.28 2.28 -9.98
CA HIS A 70 19.17 1.37 -10.28
C HIS A 70 18.64 0.67 -9.01
N PHE A 71 19.54 0.02 -8.26
CA PHE A 71 19.15 -0.70 -7.04
C PHE A 71 18.69 0.24 -5.94
N PHE A 72 19.27 1.44 -5.82
CA PHE A 72 18.85 2.44 -4.85
C PHE A 72 17.39 2.86 -5.07
N VAL A 73 17.02 3.20 -6.31
CA VAL A 73 15.64 3.58 -6.63
C VAL A 73 14.70 2.41 -6.38
N LEU A 74 15.05 1.20 -6.84
CA LEU A 74 14.23 0.01 -6.63
C LEU A 74 14.01 -0.28 -5.14
N PHE A 75 15.06 -0.20 -4.32
CA PHE A 75 14.98 -0.45 -2.89
C PHE A 75 14.21 0.65 -2.16
N ARG A 76 14.41 1.91 -2.53
CA ARG A 76 13.69 3.05 -1.97
C ARG A 76 12.18 2.90 -2.17
N GLU A 77 11.74 2.60 -3.39
CA GLU A 77 10.32 2.39 -3.68
C GLU A 77 9.76 1.15 -2.99
N LYS A 78 10.53 0.06 -2.94
CA LYS A 78 10.13 -1.15 -2.21
C LYS A 78 9.90 -0.88 -0.72
N MET A 79 10.78 -0.10 -0.08
CA MET A 79 10.65 0.29 1.32
C MET A 79 9.46 1.23 1.54
N ALA A 80 9.21 2.17 0.62
CA ALA A 80 8.04 3.05 0.69
C ALA A 80 6.73 2.24 0.61
N LEU A 81 6.64 1.32 -0.34
CA LEU A 81 5.51 0.40 -0.50
C LEU A 81 5.33 -0.49 0.74
N GLY A 82 6.42 -1.03 1.30
CA GLY A 82 6.40 -1.86 2.50
C GLY A 82 5.81 -1.12 3.71
N ARG A 83 6.24 0.11 3.97
CA ARG A 83 5.72 0.94 5.07
C ARG A 83 4.22 1.25 4.91
N LEU A 84 3.76 1.47 3.68
CA LEU A 84 2.34 1.70 3.41
C LEU A 84 1.51 0.44 3.61
N ARG A 85 2.02 -0.72 3.19
CA ARG A 85 1.37 -2.02 3.43
C ARG A 85 1.27 -2.34 4.92
N GLU A 86 2.32 -2.10 5.70
CA GLU A 86 2.31 -2.30 7.15
C GLU A 86 1.25 -1.43 7.84
N ARG A 87 1.18 -0.14 7.49
CA ARG A 87 0.14 0.78 7.99
C ARG A 87 -1.26 0.36 7.58
N LYS A 88 -1.42 -0.14 6.35
CA LYS A 88 -2.70 -0.71 5.91
C LYS A 88 -3.09 -1.92 6.75
N THR A 89 -2.16 -2.86 6.98
CA THR A 89 -2.40 -4.02 7.84
C THR A 89 -2.78 -3.62 9.26
N GLU A 90 -2.16 -2.58 9.82
CA GLU A 90 -2.52 -2.07 11.15
C GLU A 90 -3.97 -1.55 11.19
N ILE A 91 -4.39 -0.80 10.16
CA ILE A 91 -5.75 -0.30 10.00
C ILE A 91 -6.74 -1.45 9.81
N ASP A 92 -6.43 -2.40 8.91
CA ASP A 92 -7.25 -3.58 8.67
C ASP A 92 -7.40 -4.38 9.97
N TRP A 93 -6.34 -4.52 10.76
CA TRP A 93 -6.39 -5.20 12.06
C TRP A 93 -7.25 -4.47 13.10
N TRP A 94 -7.32 -3.13 13.03
CA TRP A 94 -8.24 -2.36 13.86
C TRP A 94 -9.71 -2.65 13.50
N PHE A 95 -10.04 -2.73 12.20
CA PHE A 95 -11.39 -3.10 11.75
C PHE A 95 -11.74 -4.55 12.12
N HIS A 96 -10.81 -5.49 11.91
CA HIS A 96 -10.99 -6.89 12.27
C HIS A 96 -11.29 -7.05 13.78
N ARG A 97 -10.60 -6.29 14.65
CA ARG A 97 -10.90 -6.29 16.09
C ARG A 97 -12.31 -5.80 16.44
N LYS A 98 -12.96 -5.06 15.54
CA LYS A 98 -14.36 -4.61 15.66
C LYS A 98 -15.34 -5.52 14.91
N GLY A 99 -14.89 -6.64 14.35
CA GLY A 99 -15.72 -7.55 13.55
C GLY A 99 -16.11 -6.96 12.20
N LEU A 100 -15.27 -6.06 11.67
CA LEU A 100 -15.50 -5.33 10.43
C LEU A 100 -14.38 -5.61 9.43
N ASN A 101 -14.69 -5.46 8.15
CA ASN A 101 -13.73 -5.58 7.06
C ASN A 101 -13.94 -4.45 6.05
N VAL A 102 -12.87 -3.81 5.62
CA VAL A 102 -12.89 -2.78 4.57
C VAL A 102 -12.41 -3.39 3.27
N VAL A 103 -13.27 -3.39 2.25
CA VAL A 103 -12.94 -3.91 0.92
C VAL A 103 -13.12 -2.78 -0.09
N GLY A 104 -12.02 -2.37 -0.71
CA GLY A 104 -12.01 -1.20 -1.59
C GLY A 104 -12.38 0.06 -0.81
N LEU A 105 -13.57 0.60 -1.08
CA LEU A 105 -14.11 1.81 -0.44
C LEU A 105 -15.35 1.54 0.41
N GLN A 106 -15.65 0.27 0.71
CA GLN A 106 -16.86 -0.13 1.42
C GLN A 106 -16.52 -0.91 2.68
N LEU A 107 -17.31 -0.70 3.72
CA LEU A 107 -17.21 -1.38 5.01
C LEU A 107 -18.24 -2.50 5.05
N PHE A 108 -17.86 -3.66 5.56
CA PHE A 108 -18.73 -4.81 5.74
C PHE A 108 -18.56 -5.39 7.13
N SER A 109 -19.59 -6.09 7.61
CA SER A 109 -19.42 -6.97 8.77
C SER A 109 -18.62 -8.20 8.35
N GLU A 110 -17.72 -8.70 9.21
CA GLU A 110 -17.05 -9.99 8.99
C GLU A 110 -18.05 -11.16 8.91
N ARG A 111 -19.22 -11.02 9.54
CA ARG A 111 -20.28 -12.02 9.49
C ARG A 111 -20.98 -12.06 8.13
N ASP A 112 -20.84 -11.00 7.33
CA ASP A 112 -21.37 -10.96 5.96
C ASP A 112 -20.35 -11.55 4.98
N ALA A 113 -20.33 -12.89 4.91
CA ALA A 113 -19.46 -13.63 4.01
C ALA A 113 -19.71 -13.32 2.52
N ARG A 114 -20.93 -12.88 2.16
CA ARG A 114 -21.28 -12.52 0.78
C ARG A 114 -20.98 -11.06 0.46
N ARG A 115 -20.66 -10.22 1.45
CA ARG A 115 -20.45 -8.77 1.31
C ARG A 115 -21.61 -8.12 0.55
N SER A 116 -22.82 -8.55 0.87
CA SER A 116 -24.04 -8.08 0.23
C SER A 116 -24.60 -6.81 0.86
N THR A 117 -24.25 -6.56 2.12
CA THR A 117 -24.79 -5.44 2.90
C THR A 117 -23.67 -4.50 3.32
N PRO A 118 -23.31 -3.51 2.47
CA PRO A 118 -22.33 -2.51 2.85
C PRO A 118 -22.87 -1.67 4.02
N LEU A 119 -22.01 -1.40 4.98
CA LEU A 119 -22.28 -0.52 6.12
C LEU A 119 -21.71 0.86 5.82
N ASP A 120 -22.51 1.89 5.99
CA ASP A 120 -22.03 3.27 5.95
C ASP A 120 -21.74 3.78 7.37
N PRO A 121 -20.47 4.00 7.76
CA PRO A 121 -20.13 4.52 9.09
C PRO A 121 -20.60 5.96 9.33
N PHE A 122 -21.08 6.66 8.30
CA PHE A 122 -21.66 8.01 8.42
C PHE A 122 -23.19 7.99 8.52
N ASN A 123 -23.83 6.84 8.31
CA ASN A 123 -25.28 6.71 8.39
C ASN A 123 -25.70 6.13 9.74
N ASP A 124 -26.48 6.92 10.47
CA ASP A 124 -26.92 6.63 11.83
C ASP A 124 -27.86 5.41 11.91
N VAL A 125 -28.50 5.04 10.79
CA VAL A 125 -29.37 3.85 10.69
C VAL A 125 -28.62 2.55 10.98
N HIS A 126 -27.30 2.51 10.78
CA HIS A 126 -26.48 1.32 11.03
C HIS A 126 -26.03 1.20 12.48
N TYR A 127 -26.35 2.15 13.35
CA TYR A 127 -25.98 2.12 14.76
C TYR A 127 -27.15 1.63 15.61
N SER A 128 -26.85 0.84 16.63
CA SER A 128 -27.87 0.48 17.62
C SER A 128 -28.28 1.73 18.40
N ALA A 129 -29.58 1.95 18.57
CA ALA A 129 -30.10 3.06 19.38
C ALA A 129 -29.61 2.99 20.84
#